data_AF-A0AAW2KHQ3-F1
#
_entry.id   AF-A0AAW2KHQ3-F1
#
_cell.length_a   1.000
_cell.length_b   1.000
_cell.length_c   1.000
_cell.angle_alpha   90.00
_cell.angle_beta   90.00
_cell.angle_gamma   90.00
#
_symmetry.space_group_name_H-M   'P 1'
#
loop_
_entity.id
_entity.type
_entity.pdbx_description
1 polymer ?
#
loop_
_entity_poly.entity_id
_entity_poly.type
_entity_poly.pdbx_seq_one_letter_code
_entity_poly.pdbx_strand_id
1 'polypeptide(L)'
;MASTSAPRNSAAYGRIASAASTLCSDNQTLIAEIRKATIMMKEIAVDLERDNKSELVKELEDGVLDLVKASDECTHLSNAIKCIGNEYQPGPELTNFRKLFADKIERLKADPSSVSQNQLLLRQFREAIWNVHHAGQPMPGEEQEDIVMTSTECNLLNITCPLTGKPVTELSDPVRRYS
;
A
#
# COMPACT_ATOMS: atom_id res chain seq x y z
N MET A 1 15.12 -44.24 29.38
CA MET A 1 15.63 -43.36 28.31
C MET A 1 14.45 -42.57 27.77
N ALA A 2 14.44 -41.26 27.93
CA ALA A 2 13.39 -40.40 27.40
C ALA A 2 13.73 -40.04 25.95
N SER A 3 12.99 -40.60 25.00
CA SER A 3 13.04 -40.17 23.60
C SER A 3 12.35 -38.81 23.48
N THR A 4 13.13 -37.74 23.50
CA THR A 4 12.65 -36.41 23.11
C THR A 4 12.56 -36.34 21.59
N SER A 5 11.45 -36.83 21.03
CA SER A 5 11.07 -36.51 19.65
C SER A 5 10.47 -35.11 19.61
N ALA A 6 11.33 -34.09 19.51
CA ALA A 6 10.86 -32.75 19.16
C ALA A 6 10.30 -32.77 17.72
N PRO A 7 9.14 -32.16 17.45
CA PRO A 7 8.54 -32.20 16.13
C PRO A 7 9.37 -31.33 15.18
N ARG A 8 10.26 -31.96 14.41
CA ARG A 8 11.10 -31.31 13.38
C ARG A 8 10.28 -30.44 12.40
N ASN A 9 8.99 -30.76 12.21
CA ASN A 9 8.10 -30.02 11.30
C ASN A 9 7.68 -28.63 11.83
N SER A 10 7.53 -28.45 13.15
CA SER A 10 7.12 -27.15 13.72
C SER A 10 8.22 -26.09 13.59
N ALA A 11 9.48 -26.50 13.77
CA ALA A 11 10.63 -25.61 13.66
C ALA A 11 10.89 -25.12 12.22
N ALA A 12 10.59 -25.94 11.21
CA ALA A 12 10.75 -25.55 9.80
C ALA A 12 9.67 -24.57 9.33
N TYR A 13 8.41 -24.78 9.74
CA TYR A 13 7.31 -23.83 9.48
C TYR A 13 7.60 -22.45 10.07
N GLY A 14 8.02 -22.40 11.33
CA GLY A 14 8.37 -21.15 11.99
C GLY A 14 9.50 -20.37 11.30
N ARG A 15 10.44 -21.08 10.64
CA ARG A 15 11.52 -20.45 9.87
C ARG A 15 11.00 -19.79 8.58
N ILE A 16 10.06 -20.42 7.88
CA ILE A 16 9.48 -19.86 6.65
C ILE A 16 8.64 -18.62 6.99
N ALA A 17 7.81 -18.70 8.03
CA ALA A 17 7.03 -17.56 8.50
C ALA A 17 7.93 -16.39 8.94
N SER A 18 9.00 -16.68 9.69
CA SER A 18 10.00 -15.69 10.09
C SER A 18 10.70 -15.04 8.89
N ALA A 19 11.18 -15.84 7.92
CA ALA A 19 11.85 -15.31 6.73
C ALA A 19 10.91 -14.44 5.89
N ALA A 20 9.65 -14.87 5.71
CA ALA A 20 8.62 -14.09 5.04
C ALA A 20 8.36 -12.76 5.76
N SER A 21 8.28 -12.77 7.10
CA SER A 21 8.09 -11.55 7.89
C SER A 21 9.26 -10.56 7.73
N THR A 22 10.50 -11.04 7.76
CA THR A 22 11.70 -10.20 7.55
C THR A 22 11.67 -9.58 6.16
N LEU A 23 11.47 -10.39 5.11
CA LEU A 23 11.39 -9.90 3.73
C LEU A 23 10.25 -8.89 3.53
N CYS A 24 9.10 -9.11 4.17
CA CYS A 24 8.01 -8.14 4.12
C CYS A 24 8.39 -6.82 4.78
N SER A 25 9.07 -6.86 5.93
CA SER A 25 9.55 -5.64 6.62
C SER A 25 10.55 -4.86 5.76
N ASP A 26 11.49 -5.56 5.14
CA ASP A 26 12.50 -4.94 4.26
C ASP A 26 11.83 -4.30 3.04
N ASN A 27 10.87 -4.99 2.42
CA ASN A 27 10.09 -4.46 1.30
C ASN A 27 9.26 -3.23 1.70
N GLN A 28 8.63 -3.22 2.87
CA GLN A 28 7.90 -2.05 3.35
C GLN A 28 8.81 -0.85 3.58
N THR A 29 10.04 -1.09 4.05
CA THR A 29 11.05 -0.05 4.20
C THR A 29 11.43 0.53 2.83
N LEU A 30 11.70 -0.33 1.85
CA LEU A 30 12.00 0.09 0.48
C LEU A 30 10.85 0.89 -0.16
N ILE A 31 9.60 0.42 -0.02
CA ILE A 31 8.41 1.12 -0.52
C ILE A 31 8.28 2.52 0.13
N ALA A 32 8.59 2.64 1.43
CA ALA A 32 8.58 3.93 2.11
C ALA A 32 9.67 4.88 1.56
N GLU A 33 10.87 4.38 1.29
CA GLU A 33 11.94 5.17 0.67
C GLU A 33 11.60 5.58 -0.77
N ILE A 34 10.98 4.70 -1.56
CA ILE A 34 10.49 5.06 -2.90
C ILE A 34 9.49 6.22 -2.83
N ARG A 35 8.52 6.17 -1.90
CA ARG A 35 7.55 7.26 -1.72
C ARG A 35 8.23 8.59 -1.36
N LYS A 36 9.23 8.57 -0.48
CA LYS A 36 10.01 9.76 -0.15
C LYS A 36 10.76 10.29 -1.36
N ALA A 37 11.37 9.41 -2.16
CA ALA A 37 12.05 9.79 -3.39
C ALA A 37 11.10 10.45 -4.38
N THR A 38 9.91 9.90 -4.59
CA THR A 38 8.89 10.50 -5.46
C THR A 38 8.42 11.87 -4.96
N ILE A 39 8.30 12.07 -3.64
CA ILE A 39 7.97 13.39 -3.07
C ILE A 39 9.08 14.40 -3.37
N MET A 40 10.36 14.02 -3.22
CA MET A 40 11.48 14.90 -3.58
C MET A 40 11.52 15.19 -5.08
N MET A 41 11.26 14.18 -5.93
CA MET A 41 11.16 14.37 -7.38
C MET A 41 10.05 15.36 -7.75
N LYS A 42 8.91 15.33 -7.06
CA LYS A 42 7.83 16.32 -7.24
C LYS A 42 8.33 17.74 -6.97
N GLU A 43 9.04 17.95 -5.87
CA GLU A 43 9.57 19.27 -5.52
C GLU A 43 10.57 19.77 -6.57
N ILE A 44 11.46 18.88 -7.04
CA ILE A 44 12.39 19.18 -8.14
C ILE A 44 11.62 19.50 -9.43
N ALA A 45 10.58 18.74 -9.77
CA ALA A 45 9.78 18.97 -10.97
C ALA A 45 9.10 20.35 -10.95
N VAL A 46 8.60 20.77 -9.79
CA VAL A 46 8.02 22.11 -9.60
C VAL A 46 9.07 23.20 -9.85
N ASP A 47 10.28 23.04 -9.35
CA ASP A 47 11.36 24.02 -9.57
C ASP A 47 11.83 24.04 -11.03
N LEU A 48 11.92 22.88 -11.69
CA LEU A 48 12.21 22.78 -13.12
C LEU A 48 11.14 23.45 -13.97
N GLU A 49 9.86 23.30 -13.61
CA GLU A 49 8.75 23.94 -14.33
C GLU A 49 8.79 25.47 -14.15
N ARG A 50 9.10 25.97 -12.95
CA ARG A 50 9.32 27.42 -12.71
C ARG A 50 10.45 27.98 -13.57
N ASP A 51 11.49 27.19 -13.81
CA ASP A 51 12.62 27.51 -14.69
C ASP A 51 12.30 27.35 -16.18
N ASN A 52 11.07 26.98 -16.55
CA ASN A 52 10.62 26.66 -17.92
C ASN A 52 11.41 25.52 -18.57
N LYS A 53 11.89 24.55 -17.78
CA LYS A 53 12.63 23.37 -18.25
C LYS A 53 11.70 22.18 -18.50
N SER A 54 10.66 22.39 -19.32
CA SER A 54 9.58 21.40 -19.50
C SER A 54 10.03 20.06 -20.09
N GLU A 55 11.15 20.00 -20.83
CA GLU A 55 11.74 18.75 -21.30
C GLU A 55 12.22 17.87 -20.14
N LEU A 56 12.96 18.46 -19.19
CA LEU A 56 13.43 17.76 -17.99
C LEU A 56 12.28 17.37 -17.05
N VAL A 57 11.22 18.18 -17.00
CA VAL A 57 10.00 17.85 -16.24
C VAL A 57 9.34 16.59 -16.81
N LYS A 58 9.27 16.44 -18.14
CA LYS A 58 8.74 15.24 -18.79
C LYS A 58 9.61 14.01 -18.53
N GLU A 59 10.93 14.12 -18.68
CA GLU A 59 11.85 13.02 -18.37
C GLU A 59 11.71 12.56 -16.91
N LEU A 60 11.57 13.52 -15.99
CA LEU A 60 11.35 13.24 -14.58
C LEU A 60 9.99 12.58 -14.33
N GLU A 61 8.92 13.02 -15.00
CA GLU A 61 7.60 12.38 -14.92
C GLU A 61 7.65 10.93 -15.40
N ASP A 62 8.30 10.64 -16.53
CA ASP A 62 8.45 9.28 -17.05
C ASP A 62 9.19 8.39 -16.04
N GLY A 63 10.27 8.89 -15.44
CA GLY A 63 11.00 8.19 -14.39
C GLY A 63 10.17 7.96 -13.13
N VAL A 64 9.36 8.93 -12.71
CA VAL A 64 8.43 8.81 -11.58
C VAL A 64 7.35 7.76 -11.88
N LEU A 65 6.82 7.74 -13.10
CA LEU A 65 5.80 6.80 -13.54
C LEU A 65 6.33 5.35 -13.51
N ASP A 66 7.56 5.13 -13.95
CA ASP A 66 8.19 3.81 -13.86
C ASP A 66 8.53 3.41 -12.42
N LEU A 67 8.98 4.35 -11.59
CA LEU A 67 9.24 4.11 -10.17
C LEU A 67 7.97 3.74 -9.38
N VAL A 68 6.85 4.42 -9.67
CA VAL A 68 5.53 4.14 -9.11
C VAL A 68 5.05 2.74 -9.50
N LYS A 69 5.16 2.36 -10.78
CA LYS A 69 4.84 0.99 -11.23
C LYS A 69 5.68 -0.07 -10.51
N ALA A 70 6.98 0.15 -10.41
CA ALA A 70 7.88 -0.76 -9.69
C ALA A 70 7.50 -0.86 -8.20
N SER A 71 7.09 0.24 -7.57
CA SER A 71 6.60 0.22 -6.18
C SER A 71 5.30 -0.57 -6.03
N ASP A 72 4.37 -0.48 -6.97
CA ASP A 72 3.13 -1.28 -6.98
C ASP A 72 3.47 -2.77 -7.10
N GLU A 73 4.35 -3.14 -8.04
CA GLU A 73 4.84 -4.51 -8.19
C GLU A 73 5.50 -5.03 -6.91
N CYS A 74 6.39 -4.25 -6.28
CA CYS A 74 7.00 -4.60 -4.99
C CYS A 74 5.94 -4.84 -3.90
N THR A 75 4.88 -4.04 -3.87
CA THR A 75 3.78 -4.20 -2.91
C THR A 75 3.04 -5.52 -3.14
N HIS A 76 2.70 -5.84 -4.39
CA HIS A 76 2.05 -7.10 -4.75
C HIS A 76 2.92 -8.32 -4.41
N LEU A 77 4.21 -8.26 -4.73
CA LEU A 77 5.16 -9.33 -4.39
C LEU A 77 5.29 -9.49 -2.88
N SER A 78 5.39 -8.39 -2.12
CA SER A 78 5.44 -8.42 -0.66
C SER A 78 4.18 -9.07 -0.06
N ASN A 79 3.00 -8.77 -0.62
CA ASN A 79 1.75 -9.40 -0.18
C ASN A 79 1.74 -10.90 -0.47
N ALA A 80 2.23 -11.32 -1.64
CA ALA A 80 2.37 -12.75 -1.97
C ALA A 80 3.29 -13.48 -0.99
N ILE A 81 4.45 -12.90 -0.66
CA ILE A 81 5.39 -13.42 0.34
C ILE A 81 4.70 -13.57 1.70
N LYS A 82 4.00 -12.53 2.15
CA LYS A 82 3.28 -12.52 3.43
C LYS A 82 2.23 -13.63 3.50
N CYS A 83 1.41 -13.77 2.46
CA CYS A 83 0.40 -14.80 2.42
C CYS A 83 1.01 -16.21 2.45
N ILE A 84 2.09 -16.45 1.71
CA ILE A 84 2.79 -17.75 1.74
C ILE A 84 3.36 -18.02 3.13
N GLY A 85 4.00 -17.04 3.75
CA GLY A 85 4.52 -17.18 5.12
C GLY A 85 3.44 -17.56 6.14
N ASN A 86 2.23 -17.00 5.99
CA ASN A 86 1.11 -17.26 6.89
C ASN A 86 0.39 -18.59 6.60
N GLU A 87 0.18 -18.92 5.33
CA GLU A 87 -0.67 -20.03 4.89
C GLU A 87 0.10 -21.35 4.69
N TYR A 88 1.42 -21.29 4.48
CA TYR A 88 2.20 -22.48 4.12
C TYR A 88 2.17 -23.54 5.22
N GLN A 89 1.78 -24.77 4.87
CA GLN A 89 1.89 -25.94 5.75
C GLN A 89 2.69 -27.02 5.05
N PRO A 90 3.71 -27.63 5.70
CA PRO A 90 4.48 -28.71 5.10
C PRO A 90 3.60 -29.92 4.80
N GLY A 91 3.54 -30.32 3.52
CA GLY A 91 2.90 -31.56 3.09
C GLY A 91 3.85 -32.76 3.16
N PRO A 92 3.35 -33.97 2.85
CA PRO A 92 4.18 -35.17 2.73
C PRO A 92 5.14 -35.12 1.53
N GLU A 93 4.83 -34.32 0.51
CA GLU A 93 5.66 -34.12 -0.68
C GLU A 93 6.46 -32.81 -0.62
N LEU A 94 7.57 -32.76 -1.38
CA LEU A 94 8.39 -31.56 -1.50
C LEU A 94 7.61 -30.43 -2.17
N THR A 95 7.62 -29.25 -1.55
CA THR A 95 6.94 -28.07 -2.09
C THR A 95 7.75 -27.43 -3.20
N ASN A 96 7.12 -27.22 -4.37
CA ASN A 96 7.66 -26.36 -5.41
C ASN A 96 7.31 -24.88 -5.10
N PHE A 97 8.18 -24.21 -4.36
CA PHE A 97 7.96 -22.81 -3.95
C PHE A 97 7.87 -21.85 -5.15
N ARG A 98 8.54 -22.14 -6.27
CA ARG A 98 8.44 -21.31 -7.48
C ARG A 98 7.02 -21.32 -8.03
N LYS A 99 6.41 -22.51 -8.11
CA LYS A 99 5.01 -22.65 -8.55
C LYS A 99 4.05 -22.01 -7.54
N LEU A 100 4.22 -22.30 -6.25
CA LEU A 100 3.40 -21.73 -5.18
C LEU A 100 3.38 -20.19 -5.23
N PHE A 101 4.55 -19.58 -5.46
CA PHE A 101 4.70 -18.13 -5.57
C PHE A 101 4.00 -17.58 -6.82
N ALA A 102 4.20 -18.20 -7.98
CA ALA A 102 3.55 -17.81 -9.22
C ALA A 102 2.02 -17.89 -9.13
N ASP A 103 1.48 -19.01 -8.63
CA ASP A 103 0.05 -19.23 -8.46
C ASP A 103 -0.56 -18.17 -7.51
N LYS A 104 0.17 -17.79 -6.46
CA LYS A 104 -0.29 -16.77 -5.51
C LYS A 104 -0.28 -15.36 -6.11
N ILE A 105 0.73 -15.02 -6.91
CA ILE A 105 0.77 -13.74 -7.64
C ILE A 105 -0.41 -13.64 -8.61
N GLU A 106 -0.68 -14.69 -9.39
CA GLU A 106 -1.79 -14.72 -10.34
C GLU A 106 -3.13 -14.52 -9.63
N ARG A 107 -3.34 -15.19 -8.49
CA ARG A 107 -4.53 -15.01 -7.67
C ARG A 107 -4.68 -13.58 -7.14
N LEU A 108 -3.60 -12.97 -6.66
CA LEU A 108 -3.63 -11.61 -6.10
C LEU A 108 -3.81 -10.52 -7.18
N LYS A 109 -3.45 -10.80 -8.44
CA LYS A 109 -3.73 -9.91 -9.58
C LYS A 109 -5.20 -9.92 -9.99
N ALA A 110 -5.96 -10.95 -9.62
CA ALA A 110 -7.36 -11.13 -9.99
C ALA A 110 -8.36 -10.41 -9.05
N ASP A 111 -7.89 -9.80 -7.96
CA ASP A 111 -8.70 -8.97 -7.06
C ASP A 111 -8.53 -7.47 -7.43
N PRO A 112 -9.43 -6.90 -8.24
CA PRO A 112 -9.41 -5.47 -8.52
C PRO A 112 -10.04 -4.73 -7.34
N SER A 113 -9.24 -4.17 -6.44
CA SER A 113 -9.81 -3.26 -5.44
C SER A 113 -8.84 -2.18 -4.97
N SER A 114 -9.39 -0.96 -4.94
CA SER A 114 -8.83 0.34 -4.54
C SER A 114 -7.87 1.01 -5.53
N VAL A 115 -8.04 2.32 -5.66
CA VAL A 115 -7.04 3.24 -6.25
C VAL A 115 -5.75 3.03 -5.49
N SER A 116 -4.66 2.66 -6.19
CA SER A 116 -3.40 2.40 -5.50
C SER A 116 -2.88 3.70 -4.87
N GLN A 117 -2.30 3.62 -3.68
CA GLN A 117 -1.67 4.79 -3.04
C GLN A 117 -0.65 5.47 -3.97
N ASN A 118 -0.04 4.70 -4.88
CA ASN A 118 0.89 5.19 -5.88
C ASN A 118 0.20 5.95 -7.03
N GLN A 119 -1.03 5.59 -7.41
CA GLN A 119 -1.85 6.41 -8.32
C GLN A 119 -2.15 7.79 -7.73
N LEU A 120 -2.49 7.85 -6.44
CA LEU A 120 -2.67 9.14 -5.75
C LEU A 120 -1.38 9.98 -5.75
N LEU A 121 -0.23 9.34 -5.54
CA LEU A 121 1.07 10.00 -5.54
C LEU A 121 1.42 10.58 -6.92
N LEU A 122 1.15 9.83 -8.00
CA LEU A 122 1.32 10.30 -9.37
C LEU A 122 0.38 11.46 -9.71
N ARG A 123 -0.86 11.40 -9.23
CA ARG A 123 -1.83 12.51 -9.37
C ARG A 123 -1.31 13.78 -8.69
N GLN A 124 -0.89 13.68 -7.42
CA GLN A 124 -0.31 14.81 -6.67
C GLN A 124 0.96 15.36 -7.32
N PHE A 125 1.76 14.50 -7.97
CA PHE A 125 2.93 14.93 -8.73
C PHE A 125 2.52 15.84 -9.90
N ARG A 126 1.57 15.39 -10.73
CA ARG A 126 1.07 16.14 -11.88
C ARG A 126 0.37 17.44 -11.48
N GLU A 127 -0.46 17.37 -10.45
CA GLU A 127 -1.18 18.53 -9.93
C GLU A 127 -0.22 19.62 -9.44
N ALA A 128 0.86 19.23 -8.75
CA ALA A 128 1.87 20.19 -8.27
C ALA A 128 2.57 20.94 -9.42
N ILE A 129 2.87 20.24 -10.52
CA ILE A 129 3.46 20.84 -11.73
C ILE A 129 2.44 21.76 -12.40
N TRP A 130 1.19 21.30 -12.58
CA TRP A 130 0.11 22.10 -13.18
C TRP A 130 -0.11 23.43 -12.44
N ASN A 131 -0.11 23.39 -11.11
CA ASN A 131 -0.30 24.55 -10.25
C ASN A 131 0.78 25.63 -10.38
N VAL A 132 1.93 25.36 -10.99
CA VAL A 132 2.97 26.37 -11.22
C VAL A 132 2.48 27.51 -12.12
N HIS A 133 1.68 27.19 -13.13
CA HIS A 133 1.17 28.16 -14.10
C HIS A 133 -0.35 28.33 -14.07
N HIS A 134 -1.07 27.44 -13.39
CA HIS A 134 -2.53 27.36 -13.40
C HIS A 134 -3.13 27.33 -11.99
N ALA A 135 -2.48 28.00 -11.02
CA ALA A 135 -2.93 28.02 -9.63
C ALA A 135 -4.42 28.36 -9.50
N GLY A 136 -5.17 27.50 -8.82
CA GLY A 136 -6.61 27.65 -8.61
C GLY A 136 -7.49 27.14 -9.76
N GLN A 137 -6.90 26.61 -10.83
CA GLN A 137 -7.62 25.91 -11.89
C GLN A 137 -7.49 24.38 -11.67
N PRO A 138 -8.59 23.62 -11.81
CA PRO A 138 -8.52 22.16 -11.77
C PRO A 138 -7.64 21.63 -12.91
N MET A 139 -6.95 20.51 -12.67
CA MET A 139 -6.12 19.89 -13.69
C MET A 139 -7.01 19.29 -14.81
N PRO A 140 -6.68 19.46 -16.09
CA PRO A 140 -7.47 18.91 -17.19
C PRO A 140 -7.58 17.38 -17.10
N GLY A 141 -8.79 16.84 -17.27
CA GLY A 141 -9.05 15.39 -17.21
C GLY A 141 -9.51 14.87 -15.84
N GLU A 142 -9.70 15.74 -14.84
CA GLU A 142 -10.21 15.37 -13.50
C GLU A 142 -11.75 15.32 -13.39
N GLU A 143 -12.49 15.37 -14.52
CA GLU A 143 -13.98 15.38 -14.51
C GLU A 143 -14.63 14.07 -14.02
N GLN A 144 -13.89 13.11 -13.45
CA GLN A 144 -14.45 11.83 -13.02
C GLN A 144 -13.58 11.10 -11.99
N GLU A 145 -13.16 11.79 -10.95
CA GLU A 145 -12.95 11.13 -9.67
C GLU A 145 -13.77 11.90 -8.65
N ASP A 146 -15.09 11.61 -8.63
CA ASP A 146 -15.84 11.75 -7.40
C ASP A 146 -14.93 11.19 -6.32
N ILE A 147 -14.49 12.04 -5.40
CA ILE A 147 -14.02 11.59 -4.11
C ILE A 147 -15.21 10.78 -3.60
N VAL A 148 -15.18 9.46 -3.81
CA VAL A 148 -15.99 8.57 -2.99
C VAL A 148 -15.43 8.86 -1.62
N MET A 149 -16.15 9.73 -0.92
CA MET A 149 -16.14 9.91 0.51
C MET A 149 -16.38 8.51 1.09
N THR A 150 -15.34 7.68 1.10
CA THR A 150 -15.23 6.50 1.95
C THR A 150 -15.06 6.93 3.41
N SER A 151 -15.16 8.23 3.69
CA SER A 151 -15.73 8.77 4.92
C SER A 151 -17.22 8.42 5.05
N THR A 152 -17.51 7.13 5.13
CA THR A 152 -18.59 6.65 6.01
C THR A 152 -18.34 5.26 6.59
N GLU A 153 -17.20 4.62 6.33
CA GLU A 153 -16.70 3.63 7.29
C GLU A 153 -15.82 4.35 8.31
N CYS A 154 -16.50 5.12 9.15
CA CYS A 154 -15.97 5.40 10.46
C CYS A 154 -15.53 4.06 11.06
N ASN A 155 -14.23 3.90 11.31
CA ASN A 155 -13.66 2.94 12.26
C ASN A 155 -14.14 3.25 13.70
N LEU A 156 -15.43 3.57 13.88
CA LEU A 156 -16.14 3.57 15.13
C LEU A 156 -16.62 2.14 15.34
N LEU A 157 -15.77 1.33 15.97
CA LEU A 157 -16.15 0.00 16.46
C LEU A 157 -17.37 0.04 17.42
N ASN A 158 -17.74 1.24 17.90
CA ASN A 158 -18.94 1.49 18.69
C ASN A 158 -19.81 2.56 18.02
N ILE A 159 -20.76 2.14 17.19
CA ILE A 159 -21.85 2.99 16.66
C ILE A 159 -22.93 3.29 17.70
N THR A 160 -22.82 2.69 18.89
CA THR A 160 -23.79 2.77 19.99
C THR A 160 -23.11 3.24 21.26
N CYS A 161 -23.74 4.17 21.98
CA CYS A 161 -23.28 4.64 23.29
C CYS A 161 -23.30 3.51 24.32
N PRO A 162 -22.17 3.19 24.99
CA PRO A 162 -22.14 2.14 26.01
C PRO A 162 -22.94 2.49 27.28
N LEU A 163 -23.30 3.76 27.48
CA LEU A 163 -24.08 4.21 28.64
C LEU A 163 -25.59 4.25 28.39
N THR A 164 -26.01 4.61 27.18
CA THR A 164 -27.43 4.83 26.87
C THR A 164 -28.01 3.84 25.87
N GLY A 165 -27.17 3.04 25.20
CA GLY A 165 -27.61 2.11 24.15
C GLY A 165 -28.14 2.79 22.88
N LYS A 166 -28.08 4.13 22.80
CA LYS A 166 -28.52 4.89 21.63
C LYS A 166 -27.42 4.98 20.57
N PRO A 167 -27.77 5.04 19.28
CA PRO A 167 -26.79 5.30 18.24
C PRO A 167 -26.13 6.67 18.47
N VAL A 168 -24.84 6.78 18.14
CA VAL A 168 -24.05 8.01 18.37
C VAL A 168 -24.69 9.23 17.70
N THR A 169 -25.40 9.04 16.59
CA THR A 169 -26.15 10.07 15.86
C THR A 169 -27.30 10.70 16.64
N GLU A 170 -27.80 10.03 17.68
CA GLU A 170 -28.92 10.50 18.52
C GLU A 170 -28.45 11.09 19.86
N LEU A 171 -27.13 11.17 20.09
CA LEU A 171 -26.58 11.76 21.29
C LEU A 171 -26.47 13.28 21.14
N SER A 172 -26.96 14.01 22.14
CA SER A 172 -26.84 15.47 22.17
C SER A 172 -25.40 15.96 22.38
N ASP A 173 -24.53 15.14 22.99
CA ASP A 173 -23.12 15.48 23.25
C ASP A 173 -22.22 14.22 23.24
N PRO A 174 -21.77 13.78 22.05
CA PRO A 174 -20.93 12.60 21.91
C PRO A 174 -19.46 12.89 22.28
N VAL A 175 -18.97 12.29 23.36
CA VAL A 175 -17.57 12.42 23.80
C VAL A 175 -16.75 11.19 23.37
N ARG A 176 -15.64 11.41 22.64
CA ARG A 176 -14.69 10.37 22.26
C ARG A 176 -13.45 10.45 23.15
N ARG A 177 -13.07 9.34 23.80
CA ARG A 177 -11.79 9.27 24.53
C ARG A 177 -10.67 8.99 23.54
N TYR A 178 -9.68 9.87 23.47
CA TYR A 178 -8.41 9.57 22.82
C TYR A 178 -7.53 8.87 23.86
N SER A 179 -7.17 7.62 23.60
CA SER A 179 -6.15 6.87 24.34
C SER A 179 -4.86 6.86 23.56
#